data_AF-X0YGM4-F1
#
_entry.id   AF-X0YGM4-F1
#
_cell.length_a   1.000
_cell.length_b   1.000
_cell.length_c   1.000
_cell.angle_alpha   90.00
_cell.angle_beta   90.00
_cell.angle_gamma   90.00
#
_symmetry.space_group_name_H-M   'P 1'
#
loop_
_entity.id
_entity.type
_entity.pdbx_description
1 polymer ?
#
loop_
_entity_poly.entity_id
_entity_poly.type
_entity_poly.pdbx_seq_one_letter_code
_entity_poly.pdbx_strand_id
1 'polypeptide(L)'
;LLKFAPQAEEARRYVVERQLNDETMSTFRIGFALNSWDACRTHFNDQGYSDDELLQVGLLTENPEKGTRYDRFRNRLMIAIRDVDGRVVGFGARTLEKDGIPKYLNSPQTQLFDKGRLLYGLDTAKRAIREAREVVIVEGYMDVMMGWQAGFGNMVAQMGTALTGDQLRLLKRYTKRFVLALDADAAGAKATMRSLQVARDTLDREYETRFDARGLVQHEGRLQADIHVVTMPEGYDPDKILRTDPDRWPQLLEQSQPVVSYVIGIATRGLDLDDAKAKSAVAQQVLPLINDVGDPVEREHYRQQLARALRTDERTLRLVKLPTDSPRQSSKPPPPPPPEDDFFPEGNGSTQKVKRAAPLLRSDKRTASGRDQYVISCQDHTLQAW
;
A
#
# COMPACT_ATOMS: atom_id res chain seq x y z
N LEU A 1 -11.27 18.36 18.69
CA LEU A 1 -11.37 19.32 17.56
C LEU A 1 -12.55 19.02 16.65
N LEU A 2 -12.55 17.93 15.87
CA LEU A 2 -13.56 17.64 14.84
C LEU A 2 -15.03 17.87 15.27
N LYS A 3 -15.42 17.35 16.44
CA LYS A 3 -16.81 17.38 16.92
C LYS A 3 -17.35 18.79 17.22
N PHE A 4 -16.52 19.68 17.77
CA PHE A 4 -17.00 20.91 18.41
C PHE A 4 -16.32 22.19 17.95
N ALA A 5 -15.11 22.10 17.39
CA ALA A 5 -14.36 23.29 17.00
C ALA A 5 -15.05 23.98 15.79
N PRO A 6 -15.27 25.30 15.82
CA PRO A 6 -15.81 26.04 14.67
C PRO A 6 -14.97 25.83 13.40
N GLN A 7 -13.64 25.78 13.54
CA GLN A 7 -12.69 25.57 12.45
C GLN A 7 -12.86 24.23 11.72
N ALA A 8 -13.54 23.25 12.33
CA ALA A 8 -13.77 21.93 11.74
C ALA A 8 -15.09 21.82 10.96
N GLU A 9 -15.76 22.94 10.65
CA GLU A 9 -17.03 22.94 9.92
C GLU A 9 -16.94 22.22 8.56
N GLU A 10 -15.92 22.54 7.77
CA GLU A 10 -15.69 21.90 6.47
C GLU A 10 -15.42 20.39 6.62
N ALA A 11 -14.65 20.01 7.64
CA ALA A 11 -14.39 18.61 7.95
C ALA A 11 -15.68 17.84 8.29
N ARG A 12 -16.57 18.44 9.10
CA ARG A 12 -17.88 17.85 9.41
C ARG A 12 -18.78 17.77 8.19
N ARG A 13 -18.75 18.77 7.30
CA ARG A 13 -19.49 18.73 6.03
C ARG A 13 -19.02 17.57 5.15
N TYR A 14 -17.71 17.37 5.06
CA TYR A 14 -17.14 16.23 4.33
C TYR A 14 -17.53 14.87 4.93
N VAL A 15 -17.52 14.74 6.26
CA VAL A 15 -17.99 13.53 6.97
C VAL A 15 -19.45 13.22 6.63
N VAL A 16 -20.32 14.25 6.61
CA VAL A 16 -21.74 14.10 6.25
C VAL A 16 -21.90 13.70 4.77
N GLU A 17 -21.16 14.35 3.86
CA GLU A 17 -21.16 13.99 2.43
C GLU A 17 -20.74 12.53 2.20
N ARG A 18 -19.76 12.07 2.97
CA ARG A 18 -19.28 10.69 2.97
C ARG A 18 -20.13 9.73 3.81
N GLN A 19 -21.20 10.21 4.45
CA GLN A 19 -22.13 9.41 5.23
C GLN A 19 -21.47 8.58 6.34
N LEU A 20 -20.37 9.08 6.91
CA LEU A 20 -19.71 8.43 8.05
C LEU A 20 -20.53 8.69 9.31
N ASN A 21 -20.99 7.62 9.95
CA ASN A 21 -21.72 7.72 11.21
C ASN A 21 -20.78 7.89 12.42
N ASP A 22 -21.36 8.23 13.59
CA ASP A 22 -20.59 8.49 14.81
C ASP A 22 -19.81 7.26 15.30
N GLU A 23 -20.34 6.06 15.10
CA GLU A 23 -19.71 4.81 15.52
C GLU A 23 -18.46 4.52 14.67
N THR A 24 -18.56 4.71 13.35
CA THR A 24 -17.44 4.62 12.41
C THR A 24 -16.38 5.65 12.74
N MET A 25 -16.77 6.92 12.95
CA MET A 25 -15.82 7.97 13.33
C MET A 25 -15.09 7.66 14.64
N SER A 26 -15.79 7.12 15.64
CA SER A 26 -15.22 6.73 16.93
C SER A 26 -14.26 5.54 16.78
N THR A 27 -14.73 4.47 16.11
CA THR A 27 -13.97 3.23 15.90
C THR A 27 -12.68 3.47 15.13
N PHE A 28 -12.74 4.27 14.06
CA PHE A 28 -11.57 4.58 13.23
C PHE A 28 -10.79 5.81 13.71
N ARG A 29 -11.20 6.43 14.84
CA ARG A 29 -10.57 7.59 15.47
C ARG A 29 -10.36 8.75 14.50
N ILE A 30 -11.42 9.13 13.80
CA ILE A 30 -11.41 10.23 12.84
C ILE A 30 -11.28 11.56 13.57
N GLY A 31 -10.36 12.39 13.09
CA GLY A 31 -10.00 13.67 13.70
C GLY A 31 -9.90 14.80 12.67
N PHE A 32 -9.38 15.93 13.12
CA PHE A 32 -9.16 17.11 12.29
C PHE A 32 -7.88 17.81 12.70
N ALA A 33 -7.03 18.13 11.72
CA ALA A 33 -5.86 18.96 11.90
C ALA A 33 -6.22 20.42 11.54
N LEU A 34 -5.92 21.34 12.46
CA LEU A 34 -6.16 22.77 12.25
C LEU A 34 -5.42 23.28 11.02
N ASN A 35 -5.93 24.35 10.40
CA ASN A 35 -5.19 25.09 9.40
C ASN A 35 -4.16 26.01 10.09
N SER A 36 -3.13 25.42 10.69
CA SER A 36 -2.02 26.12 11.35
C SER A 36 -0.68 25.50 11.00
N TRP A 37 0.39 26.28 11.08
CA TRP A 37 1.75 25.81 10.83
C TRP A 37 2.41 25.17 12.07
N ASP A 38 1.87 25.36 13.26
CA ASP A 38 2.51 24.99 14.52
C ASP A 38 1.54 24.56 15.64
N ALA A 39 0.24 24.38 15.36
CA ALA A 39 -0.73 24.08 16.41
C ALA A 39 -0.49 22.70 17.06
N CYS A 40 -0.11 21.70 16.25
CA CYS A 40 0.30 20.38 16.73
C CYS A 40 1.60 20.48 17.50
N ARG A 41 2.60 21.17 16.95
CA ARG A 41 3.89 21.43 17.60
C ARG A 41 3.70 22.06 18.99
N THR A 42 3.02 23.19 19.08
CA THR A 42 2.78 23.90 20.34
C THR A 42 2.05 23.00 21.35
N HIS A 43 1.00 22.29 20.92
CA HIS A 43 0.24 21.42 21.81
C HIS A 43 1.08 20.31 22.46
N PHE A 44 2.01 19.69 21.72
CA PHE A 44 2.87 18.64 22.26
C PHE A 44 4.09 19.20 22.99
N ASN A 45 4.62 20.34 22.58
CA ASN A 45 5.69 21.03 23.31
C ASN A 45 5.22 21.46 24.71
N ASP A 46 3.98 21.93 24.84
CA ASP A 46 3.35 22.25 26.14
C ASP A 46 3.20 21.01 27.04
N GLN A 47 3.26 19.80 26.47
CA GLN A 47 3.25 18.53 27.19
C GLN A 47 4.66 17.97 27.43
N GLY A 48 5.71 18.70 27.06
CA GLY A 48 7.10 18.35 27.30
C GLY A 48 7.76 17.51 26.22
N TYR A 49 7.09 17.27 25.08
CA TYR A 49 7.72 16.62 23.93
C TYR A 49 8.60 17.59 23.16
N SER A 50 9.73 17.10 22.66
CA SER A 50 10.65 17.89 21.85
C SER A 50 10.27 17.87 20.36
N ASP A 51 10.65 18.92 19.62
CA ASP A 51 10.48 18.96 18.17
C ASP A 51 11.17 17.77 17.46
N ASP A 52 12.29 17.28 17.99
CA ASP A 52 13.02 16.13 17.44
C ASP A 52 12.20 14.85 17.58
N GLU A 53 11.55 14.62 18.73
CA GLU A 53 10.64 13.48 18.91
C GLU A 53 9.46 13.57 17.94
N LEU A 54 8.87 14.76 17.78
CA LEU A 54 7.74 14.97 16.87
C LEU A 54 8.12 14.79 15.39
N LEU A 55 9.35 15.14 15.00
CA LEU A 55 9.91 14.81 13.69
C LEU A 55 10.09 13.30 13.52
N GLN A 56 10.66 12.62 14.52
CA GLN A 56 10.91 11.17 14.47
C GLN A 56 9.63 10.34 14.30
N VAL A 57 8.51 10.77 14.89
CA VAL A 57 7.20 10.13 14.72
C VAL A 57 6.39 10.68 13.53
N GLY A 58 6.96 11.64 12.79
CA GLY A 58 6.39 12.15 11.55
C GLY A 58 5.18 13.08 11.73
N LEU A 59 5.07 13.74 12.87
CA LEU A 59 4.06 14.78 13.13
C LEU A 59 4.51 16.16 12.64
N LEU A 60 5.82 16.40 12.58
CA LEU A 60 6.43 17.60 11.97
C LEU A 60 7.13 17.26 10.65
N THR A 61 7.32 18.29 9.83
CA THR A 61 8.22 18.30 8.68
C THR A 61 9.27 19.39 8.91
N GLU A 62 10.50 19.16 8.46
CA GLU A 62 11.59 20.14 8.49
C GLU A 62 11.90 20.63 7.08
N ASN A 63 12.01 21.95 6.91
CA ASN A 63 12.54 22.54 5.68
C ASN A 63 14.07 22.39 5.67
N PRO A 64 14.67 21.65 4.71
CA PRO A 64 16.09 21.36 4.72
C PRO A 64 16.99 22.59 4.48
N GLU A 65 16.48 23.63 3.80
CA GLU A 65 17.24 24.85 3.50
C GLU A 65 17.22 25.84 4.66
N LYS A 66 16.06 25.97 5.32
CA LYS A 66 15.81 26.99 6.35
C LYS A 66 15.90 26.44 7.77
N GLY A 67 15.95 25.11 7.95
CA GLY A 67 15.86 24.45 9.26
C GLY A 67 14.55 24.70 10.00
N THR A 68 13.52 25.21 9.31
CA THR A 68 12.24 25.55 9.93
C THR A 68 11.37 24.31 10.03
N ARG A 69 10.81 24.07 11.22
CA ARG A 69 9.96 22.91 11.52
C ARG A 69 8.51 23.34 11.67
N TYR A 70 7.62 22.59 11.04
CA TYR A 70 6.21 22.91 11.00
C TYR A 70 5.34 21.65 10.98
N ASP A 71 4.08 21.81 11.36
CA ASP A 71 3.07 20.76 11.39
C ASP A 71 2.96 20.08 10.01
N ARG A 72 3.14 18.76 9.95
CA ARG A 72 3.01 18.00 8.71
C ARG A 72 1.57 18.03 8.18
N PHE A 73 0.61 17.84 9.08
CA PHE A 73 -0.80 17.75 8.75
C PHE A 73 -1.50 19.07 9.08
N ARG A 74 -2.09 19.70 8.06
CA ARG A 74 -2.75 21.00 8.18
C ARG A 74 -4.01 20.99 7.36
N ASN A 75 -5.09 21.56 7.90
CA ASN A 75 -6.40 21.67 7.24
C ASN A 75 -6.90 20.35 6.61
N ARG A 76 -6.80 19.25 7.38
CA ARG A 76 -7.05 17.90 6.88
C ARG A 76 -7.95 17.11 7.83
N LEU A 77 -8.81 16.27 7.25
CA LEU A 77 -9.47 15.21 7.99
C LEU A 77 -8.41 14.15 8.33
N MET A 78 -8.26 13.86 9.62
CA MET A 78 -7.25 12.95 10.14
C MET A 78 -7.83 11.55 10.30
N ILE A 79 -7.09 10.54 9.84
CA ILE A 79 -7.45 9.13 9.89
C ILE A 79 -6.33 8.41 10.65
N ALA A 80 -6.62 7.90 11.84
CA ALA A 80 -5.61 7.20 12.63
C ALA A 80 -5.27 5.85 11.97
N ILE A 81 -3.99 5.58 11.74
CA ILE A 81 -3.50 4.28 11.29
C ILE A 81 -3.03 3.51 12.51
N ARG A 82 -3.51 2.27 12.65
CA ARG A 82 -3.23 1.40 13.80
C ARG A 82 -2.47 0.16 13.39
N ASP A 83 -1.61 -0.32 14.30
CA ASP A 83 -1.00 -1.64 14.20
C ASP A 83 -2.03 -2.75 14.49
N VAL A 84 -1.61 -4.02 14.37
CA VAL A 84 -2.48 -5.19 14.62
C VAL A 84 -3.07 -5.25 16.04
N ASP A 85 -2.47 -4.55 16.99
CA ASP A 85 -2.87 -4.49 18.39
C ASP A 85 -3.75 -3.27 18.70
N GLY A 86 -4.01 -2.41 17.70
CA GLY A 86 -4.87 -1.23 17.83
C GLY A 86 -4.14 0.01 18.37
N ARG A 87 -2.79 0.00 18.40
CA ARG A 87 -2.00 1.18 18.79
C ARG A 87 -1.86 2.11 17.59
N VAL A 88 -2.02 3.41 17.80
CA VAL A 88 -1.84 4.41 16.72
C VAL A 88 -0.35 4.51 16.42
N VAL A 89 0.02 4.25 15.17
CA VAL A 89 1.41 4.25 14.70
C VAL A 89 1.68 5.33 13.66
N GLY A 90 0.64 5.89 13.06
CA GLY A 90 0.74 6.96 12.08
C GLY A 90 -0.64 7.49 11.72
N PHE A 91 -0.68 8.36 10.71
CA PHE A 91 -1.92 8.99 10.25
C PHE A 91 -1.99 9.00 8.72
N GLY A 92 -3.19 8.75 8.21
CA GLY A 92 -3.61 9.19 6.89
C GLY A 92 -4.35 10.53 7.04
N ALA A 93 -4.28 11.39 6.04
CA ALA A 93 -4.88 12.72 6.11
C ALA A 93 -5.43 13.16 4.77
N ARG A 94 -6.76 13.34 4.70
CA ARG A 94 -7.47 13.79 3.50
C ARG A 94 -7.53 15.32 3.48
N THR A 95 -7.09 15.94 2.38
CA THR A 95 -7.30 17.39 2.21
C THR A 95 -8.79 17.73 2.17
N LEU A 96 -9.15 18.83 2.83
CA LEU A 96 -10.49 19.41 2.73
C LEU A 96 -10.57 20.41 1.58
N GLU A 97 -9.44 21.00 1.21
CA GLU A 97 -9.33 21.90 0.06
C GLU A 97 -9.61 21.16 -1.24
N LYS A 98 -10.44 21.77 -2.10
CA LYS A 98 -10.87 21.20 -3.39
C LYS A 98 -9.68 20.84 -4.30
N ASP A 99 -8.69 21.72 -4.35
CA ASP A 99 -7.49 21.60 -5.19
C ASP A 99 -6.23 21.25 -4.37
N GLY A 100 -6.40 20.81 -3.12
CA GLY A 100 -5.29 20.45 -2.25
C GLY A 100 -4.56 19.21 -2.74
N ILE A 101 -3.25 19.34 -2.97
CA ILE A 101 -2.38 18.24 -3.40
C ILE A 101 -1.39 17.94 -2.27
N PRO A 102 -1.17 16.67 -1.89
CA PRO A 102 -1.86 15.48 -2.38
C PRO A 102 -3.25 15.29 -1.75
N LYS A 103 -4.12 14.57 -2.49
CA LYS A 103 -5.48 14.19 -2.07
C LYS A 103 -5.49 13.53 -0.69
N TYR A 104 -4.62 12.54 -0.52
CA TYR A 104 -4.31 11.88 0.75
C TYR A 104 -2.82 12.04 1.03
N LEU A 105 -2.49 12.37 2.28
CA LEU A 105 -1.14 12.44 2.79
C LEU A 105 -1.00 11.44 3.93
N ASN A 106 -0.01 10.57 3.88
CA ASN A 106 0.30 9.67 5.00
C ASN A 106 1.47 10.20 5.81
N SER A 107 1.58 9.73 7.05
CA SER A 107 2.82 9.79 7.83
C SER A 107 4.00 9.27 6.99
N PRO A 108 5.19 9.85 7.14
CA PRO A 108 6.40 9.34 6.51
C PRO A 108 6.77 7.99 7.15
N GLN A 109 7.72 7.26 6.56
CA GLN A 109 8.29 6.08 7.21
C GLN A 109 8.90 6.46 8.56
N THR A 110 8.55 5.75 9.62
CA THR A 110 9.11 5.93 10.97
C THR A 110 9.44 4.58 11.60
N GLN A 111 9.97 4.59 12.82
CA GLN A 111 10.14 3.34 13.59
C GLN A 111 8.79 2.70 13.97
N LEU A 112 7.72 3.50 14.04
CA LEU A 112 6.38 3.04 14.38
C LEU A 112 5.56 2.70 13.13
N PHE A 113 5.75 3.45 12.05
CA PHE A 113 4.98 3.34 10.82
C PHE A 113 5.82 2.82 9.66
N ASP A 114 5.49 1.61 9.23
CA ASP A 114 5.98 1.03 7.98
C ASP A 114 4.81 0.73 7.04
N LYS A 115 4.66 1.59 6.01
CA LYS A 115 3.59 1.48 5.01
C LYS A 115 3.62 0.13 4.29
N GLY A 116 4.81 -0.43 4.06
CA GLY A 116 4.99 -1.69 3.37
C GLY A 116 4.69 -2.92 4.22
N ARG A 117 4.42 -2.77 5.52
CA ARG A 117 4.13 -3.87 6.45
C ARG A 117 2.76 -3.80 7.09
N LEU A 118 2.13 -2.62 7.04
CA LEU A 118 0.82 -2.37 7.62
C LEU A 118 -0.28 -2.44 6.57
N LEU A 119 -1.47 -2.85 7.00
CA LEU A 119 -2.71 -2.76 6.26
C LEU A 119 -3.71 -2.03 7.14
N TYR A 120 -4.34 -1.00 6.59
CA TYR A 120 -5.31 -0.22 7.33
C TYR A 120 -6.55 -1.08 7.64
N GLY A 121 -7.06 -0.95 8.87
CA GLY A 121 -8.23 -1.67 9.36
C GLY A 121 -7.99 -3.11 9.80
N LEU A 122 -6.76 -3.63 9.70
CA LEU A 122 -6.48 -5.02 10.08
C LEU A 122 -6.75 -5.30 11.57
N ASP A 123 -6.55 -4.32 12.44
CA ASP A 123 -6.87 -4.41 13.87
C ASP A 123 -8.36 -4.70 14.12
N THR A 124 -9.22 -4.03 13.35
CA THR A 124 -10.68 -4.23 13.37
C THR A 124 -11.11 -5.49 12.60
N ALA A 125 -10.40 -5.84 11.53
CA ALA A 125 -10.82 -6.88 10.59
C ALA A 125 -10.35 -8.29 10.96
N LYS A 126 -9.28 -8.44 11.74
CA LYS A 126 -8.62 -9.74 12.01
C LYS A 126 -9.54 -10.85 12.53
N ARG A 127 -10.61 -10.49 13.27
CA ARG A 127 -11.61 -11.47 13.74
C ARG A 127 -12.54 -11.89 12.61
N ALA A 128 -13.14 -10.91 11.92
CA ALA A 128 -14.04 -11.14 10.80
C ALA A 128 -13.36 -11.90 9.65
N ILE A 129 -12.08 -11.63 9.36
CA ILE A 129 -11.30 -12.38 8.36
C ILE A 129 -11.22 -13.87 8.70
N ARG A 130 -11.01 -14.22 9.98
CA ARG A 130 -10.93 -15.62 10.42
C ARG A 130 -12.28 -16.32 10.36
N GLU A 131 -13.33 -15.61 10.77
CA GLU A 131 -14.71 -16.11 10.77
C GLU A 131 -15.21 -16.36 9.34
N ALA A 132 -15.00 -15.39 8.43
CA ALA A 132 -15.35 -15.50 7.02
C ALA A 132 -14.39 -16.43 6.24
N ARG A 133 -13.20 -16.71 6.80
CA ARG A 133 -12.08 -17.36 6.10
C ARG A 133 -11.73 -16.69 4.78
N GLU A 134 -11.86 -15.37 4.72
CA GLU A 134 -11.66 -14.55 3.53
C GLU A 134 -11.25 -13.14 3.96
N VAL A 135 -10.28 -12.56 3.26
CA VAL A 135 -9.92 -11.15 3.38
C VAL A 135 -10.21 -10.44 2.07
N VAL A 136 -10.88 -9.30 2.15
CA VAL A 136 -11.08 -8.42 1.00
C VAL A 136 -10.09 -7.25 1.08
N ILE A 137 -9.28 -7.09 0.05
CA ILE A 137 -8.23 -6.07 -0.04
C ILE A 137 -8.71 -4.97 -0.98
N VAL A 138 -8.83 -3.76 -0.45
CA VAL A 138 -9.26 -2.53 -1.13
C VAL A 138 -8.14 -1.47 -1.13
N GLU A 139 -8.34 -0.34 -1.79
CA GLU A 139 -7.30 0.69 -1.96
C GLU A 139 -7.37 1.83 -0.95
N GLY A 140 -8.56 2.15 -0.45
CA GLY A 140 -8.80 3.36 0.33
C GLY A 140 -9.16 3.11 1.78
N TYR A 141 -8.84 4.08 2.62
CA TYR A 141 -9.35 4.17 3.99
C TYR A 141 -10.89 4.15 4.02
N MET A 142 -11.50 4.89 3.09
CA MET A 142 -12.95 5.03 3.00
C MET A 142 -13.63 3.70 2.68
N ASP A 143 -13.06 2.89 1.78
CA ASP A 143 -13.59 1.57 1.44
C ASP A 143 -13.71 0.68 2.67
N VAL A 144 -12.68 0.66 3.51
CA VAL A 144 -12.67 -0.12 4.76
C VAL A 144 -13.68 0.42 5.76
N MET A 145 -13.73 1.75 5.94
CA MET A 145 -14.65 2.37 6.89
C MET A 145 -16.12 2.16 6.48
N MET A 146 -16.42 2.34 5.20
CA MET A 146 -17.77 2.12 4.66
C MET A 146 -18.14 0.64 4.67
N GLY A 147 -17.18 -0.24 4.40
CA GLY A 147 -17.38 -1.69 4.49
C GLY A 147 -17.74 -2.10 5.90
N TRP A 148 -16.95 -1.65 6.88
CA TRP A 148 -17.20 -1.88 8.29
C TRP A 148 -18.57 -1.33 8.72
N GLN A 149 -18.91 -0.10 8.31
CA GLN A 149 -20.20 0.53 8.61
C GLN A 149 -21.39 -0.26 8.01
N ALA A 150 -21.22 -0.85 6.83
CA ALA A 150 -22.22 -1.70 6.19
C ALA A 150 -22.25 -3.14 6.73
N GLY A 151 -21.43 -3.47 7.74
CA GLY A 151 -21.37 -4.79 8.37
C GLY A 151 -20.33 -5.75 7.75
N PHE A 152 -19.57 -5.31 6.75
CA PHE A 152 -18.50 -6.09 6.11
C PHE A 152 -17.17 -5.88 6.82
N GLY A 153 -16.97 -6.63 7.92
CA GLY A 153 -15.81 -6.47 8.79
C GLY A 153 -14.49 -7.07 8.28
N ASN A 154 -14.47 -7.83 7.17
CA ASN A 154 -13.28 -8.55 6.70
C ASN A 154 -12.44 -7.76 5.65
N MET A 155 -12.61 -6.44 5.60
CA MET A 155 -11.95 -5.56 4.63
C MET A 155 -10.69 -4.90 5.21
N VAL A 156 -9.63 -4.80 4.38
CA VAL A 156 -8.38 -4.11 4.71
C VAL A 156 -7.89 -3.28 3.52
N ALA A 157 -7.18 -2.19 3.77
CA ALA A 157 -6.67 -1.33 2.68
C ALA A 157 -5.15 -1.26 2.59
N GLN A 158 -4.66 -1.26 1.35
CA GLN A 158 -3.30 -0.85 1.01
C GLN A 158 -3.23 0.69 0.95
N MET A 159 -2.30 1.34 1.64
CA MET A 159 -2.37 2.79 1.88
C MET A 159 -1.80 3.65 0.73
N GLY A 160 -2.08 3.32 -0.54
CA GLY A 160 -1.50 4.00 -1.71
C GLY A 160 -0.11 3.46 -2.10
N THR A 161 0.07 2.15 -1.98
CA THR A 161 1.22 1.39 -2.49
C THR A 161 0.71 0.11 -3.12
N ALA A 162 1.47 -0.45 -4.06
CA ALA A 162 1.23 -1.82 -4.48
C ALA A 162 1.34 -2.78 -3.28
N LEU A 163 0.49 -3.80 -3.26
CA LEU A 163 0.49 -4.86 -2.26
C LEU A 163 1.89 -5.48 -2.12
N THR A 164 2.39 -5.58 -0.90
CA THR A 164 3.74 -6.07 -0.61
C THR A 164 3.74 -7.51 -0.11
N GLY A 165 4.91 -8.15 -0.17
CA GLY A 165 5.08 -9.49 0.40
C GLY A 165 4.91 -9.52 1.92
N ASP A 166 5.37 -8.49 2.63
CA ASP A 166 5.21 -8.43 4.08
C ASP A 166 3.72 -8.33 4.47
N GLN A 167 2.92 -7.57 3.72
CA GLN A 167 1.46 -7.49 3.90
C GLN A 167 0.76 -8.81 3.60
N LEU A 168 1.17 -9.52 2.54
CA LEU A 168 0.62 -10.83 2.22
C LEU A 168 0.98 -11.89 3.28
N ARG A 169 2.23 -11.91 3.78
CA ARG A 169 2.64 -12.80 4.89
C ARG A 169 1.85 -12.49 6.17
N LEU A 170 1.59 -11.21 6.42
CA LEU A 170 0.75 -10.76 7.52
C LEU A 170 -0.67 -11.34 7.41
N LEU A 171 -1.33 -11.18 6.26
CA LEU A 171 -2.68 -11.68 6.02
C LEU A 171 -2.79 -13.20 6.00
N LYS A 172 -1.75 -13.90 5.52
CA LYS A 172 -1.67 -15.38 5.50
C LYS A 172 -1.87 -16.01 6.89
N ARG A 173 -1.60 -15.27 7.96
CA ARG A 173 -1.84 -15.73 9.34
C ARG A 173 -3.33 -15.81 9.73
N TYR A 174 -4.21 -15.25 8.92
CA TYR A 174 -5.64 -15.15 9.19
C TYR A 174 -6.49 -15.94 8.19
N THR A 175 -6.06 -16.01 6.92
CA THR A 175 -6.77 -16.73 5.86
C THR A 175 -5.84 -17.15 4.72
N LYS A 176 -6.30 -18.10 3.89
CA LYS A 176 -5.69 -18.46 2.60
C LYS A 176 -6.47 -17.92 1.40
N ARG A 177 -7.64 -17.30 1.62
CA ARG A 177 -8.51 -16.76 0.56
C ARG A 177 -8.46 -15.24 0.55
N PHE A 178 -8.01 -14.69 -0.56
CA PHE A 178 -7.74 -13.26 -0.77
C PHE A 178 -8.59 -12.76 -1.92
N VAL A 179 -9.43 -11.77 -1.68
CA VAL A 179 -10.23 -11.12 -2.72
C VAL A 179 -9.70 -9.72 -2.94
N LEU A 180 -9.22 -9.45 -4.16
CA LEU A 180 -8.77 -8.12 -4.56
C LEU A 180 -9.96 -7.33 -5.12
N ALA A 181 -10.40 -6.31 -4.40
CA ALA A 181 -11.48 -5.41 -4.80
C ALA A 181 -10.86 -4.04 -5.12
N LEU A 182 -10.23 -3.97 -6.29
CA LEU A 182 -9.51 -2.78 -6.76
C LEU A 182 -10.42 -1.91 -7.63
N ASP A 183 -10.16 -0.61 -7.62
CA ASP A 183 -10.86 0.35 -8.48
C ASP A 183 -10.68 -0.03 -9.95
N ALA A 184 -11.69 0.24 -10.79
CA ALA A 184 -11.63 -0.11 -12.22
C ALA A 184 -10.39 0.46 -12.93
N ASP A 185 -9.95 1.66 -12.55
CA ASP A 185 -8.77 2.33 -13.08
C ASP A 185 -7.45 1.69 -12.60
N ALA A 186 -7.44 1.15 -11.39
CA ALA A 186 -6.29 0.48 -10.78
C ALA A 186 -6.19 -1.01 -11.14
N ALA A 187 -7.31 -1.64 -11.52
CA ALA A 187 -7.41 -3.04 -11.90
C ALA A 187 -6.77 -3.40 -13.27
N GLY A 188 -6.04 -2.46 -13.88
CA GLY A 188 -5.33 -2.69 -15.14
C GLY A 188 -4.40 -3.90 -15.09
N ALA A 189 -4.21 -4.55 -16.25
CA ALA A 189 -3.43 -5.78 -16.40
C ALA A 189 -2.09 -5.77 -15.63
N LYS A 190 -1.36 -4.67 -15.75
CA LYS A 190 -0.01 -4.52 -15.21
C LYS A 190 0.00 -4.45 -13.68
N ALA A 191 -0.97 -3.78 -13.06
CA ALA A 191 -1.08 -3.65 -11.62
C ALA A 191 -1.43 -5.01 -10.98
N THR A 192 -2.43 -5.70 -11.53
CA THR A 192 -2.82 -7.04 -11.10
C THR A 192 -1.66 -8.03 -11.25
N MET A 193 -0.96 -8.04 -12.39
CA MET A 193 0.22 -8.89 -12.60
C MET A 193 1.35 -8.63 -11.59
N ARG A 194 1.56 -7.37 -11.20
CA ARG A 194 2.56 -7.03 -10.19
C ARG A 194 2.17 -7.57 -8.83
N SER A 195 0.92 -7.37 -8.40
CA SER A 195 0.40 -7.90 -7.13
C SER A 195 0.47 -9.43 -7.08
N LEU A 196 0.19 -10.07 -8.22
CA LEU A 196 0.34 -11.52 -8.37
C LEU A 196 1.78 -11.97 -8.26
N GLN A 197 2.72 -11.31 -8.93
CA GLN A 197 4.13 -11.67 -8.83
C GLN A 197 4.61 -11.59 -7.37
N VAL A 198 4.21 -10.53 -6.66
CA VAL A 198 4.50 -10.40 -5.23
C VAL A 198 3.89 -11.56 -4.44
N ALA A 199 2.65 -11.96 -4.72
CA ALA A 199 2.00 -13.10 -4.08
C ALA A 199 2.73 -14.42 -4.34
N ARG A 200 3.15 -14.67 -5.59
CA ARG A 200 3.93 -15.85 -5.98
C ARG A 200 5.28 -15.93 -5.29
N ASP A 201 5.98 -14.80 -5.18
CA ASP A 201 7.31 -14.71 -4.55
C ASP A 201 7.22 -14.89 -3.02
N THR A 202 6.06 -14.58 -2.44
CA THR A 202 5.91 -14.40 -0.99
C THR A 202 5.21 -15.57 -0.31
N LEU A 203 4.10 -16.02 -0.87
CA LEU A 203 3.23 -16.99 -0.22
C LEU A 203 3.84 -18.38 -0.42
N ASP A 204 4.21 -19.02 0.70
CA ASP A 204 5.03 -20.24 0.68
C ASP A 204 4.64 -21.22 -0.42
N ARG A 205 5.67 -21.55 -1.17
CA ARG A 205 5.78 -22.74 -2.00
C ARG A 205 6.05 -23.90 -1.04
N GLU A 206 5.03 -24.66 -0.66
CA GLU A 206 5.32 -25.97 -0.08
C GLU A 206 6.07 -26.79 -1.13
N TYR A 207 7.30 -27.18 -0.81
CA TYR A 207 8.15 -27.95 -1.68
C TYR A 207 7.66 -29.41 -1.65
N GLU A 208 6.81 -29.79 -2.60
CA GLU A 208 6.64 -31.21 -2.90
C GLU A 208 7.96 -31.69 -3.55
N THR A 209 8.68 -32.55 -2.83
CA THR A 209 9.85 -33.24 -3.38
C THR A 209 9.34 -34.24 -4.40
N ARG A 210 9.40 -33.92 -5.69
CA ARG A 210 9.14 -34.90 -6.75
C ARG A 210 10.46 -35.47 -7.24
N PHE A 211 10.56 -36.79 -7.16
CA PHE A 211 11.63 -37.55 -7.80
C PHE A 211 11.29 -37.67 -9.28
N ASP A 212 12.11 -37.13 -10.17
CA ASP A 212 12.02 -37.49 -11.57
C ASP A 212 12.62 -38.89 -11.80
N ALA A 213 12.32 -39.50 -12.96
CA ALA A 213 12.84 -40.82 -13.34
C ALA A 213 14.38 -40.89 -13.47
N ARG A 214 15.09 -39.77 -13.25
CA ARG A 214 16.55 -39.65 -13.28
C ARG A 214 17.14 -39.36 -11.89
N GLY A 215 16.31 -39.34 -10.83
CA GLY A 215 16.76 -39.13 -9.45
C GLY A 215 17.05 -37.67 -9.08
N LEU A 216 16.66 -36.70 -9.91
CA LEU A 216 16.77 -35.28 -9.57
C LEU A 216 15.56 -34.87 -8.71
N VAL A 217 15.84 -34.18 -7.61
CA VAL A 217 14.83 -33.52 -6.79
C VAL A 217 14.37 -32.26 -7.53
N GLN A 218 13.14 -32.28 -8.04
CA GLN A 218 12.50 -31.05 -8.51
C GLN A 218 11.73 -30.43 -7.35
N HIS A 219 12.15 -29.21 -6.99
CA HIS A 219 11.45 -28.35 -6.05
C HIS A 219 10.39 -27.53 -6.82
N GLU A 220 9.23 -28.12 -7.10
CA GLU A 220 8.10 -27.35 -7.64
C GLU A 220 7.33 -26.71 -6.49
N GLY A 221 7.43 -25.39 -6.42
CA GLY A 221 6.69 -24.63 -5.42
C GLY A 221 5.28 -24.30 -5.87
N ARG A 222 4.29 -24.59 -5.02
CA ARG A 222 2.87 -24.36 -5.30
C ARG A 222 2.32 -23.25 -4.44
N LEU A 223 1.53 -22.35 -5.04
CA LEU A 223 0.90 -21.26 -4.30
C LEU A 223 -0.24 -21.82 -3.45
N GLN A 224 -0.09 -21.83 -2.12
CA GLN A 224 -1.17 -22.16 -1.20
C GLN A 224 -2.05 -20.93 -0.86
N ALA A 225 -2.54 -20.26 -1.89
CA ALA A 225 -3.45 -19.12 -1.73
C ALA A 225 -4.51 -19.14 -2.81
N ASP A 226 -5.76 -18.99 -2.37
CA ASP A 226 -6.90 -18.82 -3.23
C ASP A 226 -7.09 -17.30 -3.47
N ILE A 227 -6.66 -16.82 -4.64
CA ILE A 227 -6.71 -15.39 -4.97
C ILE A 227 -7.81 -15.16 -6.00
N HIS A 228 -8.73 -14.28 -5.64
CA HIS A 228 -9.83 -13.83 -6.48
C HIS A 228 -9.74 -12.33 -6.75
N VAL A 229 -10.38 -11.88 -7.83
CA VAL A 229 -10.49 -10.47 -8.20
C VAL A 229 -11.95 -10.13 -8.43
N VAL A 230 -12.41 -9.05 -7.79
CA VAL A 230 -13.71 -8.44 -8.04
C VAL A 230 -13.50 -7.30 -9.03
N THR A 231 -14.26 -7.30 -10.11
CA THR A 231 -14.28 -6.18 -11.05
C THR A 231 -15.39 -5.23 -10.66
N MET A 232 -15.05 -3.99 -10.32
CA MET A 232 -16.07 -2.98 -10.05
C MET A 232 -16.82 -2.57 -11.32
N PRO A 233 -18.14 -2.29 -11.24
CA PRO A 233 -18.86 -1.65 -12.32
C PRO A 233 -18.23 -0.31 -12.72
N GLU A 234 -18.38 0.08 -13.98
CA GLU A 234 -17.80 1.34 -14.49
C GLU A 234 -18.30 2.55 -13.68
N GLY A 235 -17.36 3.40 -13.24
CA GLY A 235 -17.66 4.59 -12.44
C GLY A 235 -18.04 4.31 -10.97
N TYR A 236 -17.82 3.09 -10.48
CA TYR A 236 -17.97 2.71 -9.08
C TYR A 236 -16.64 2.27 -8.46
N ASP A 237 -16.44 2.68 -7.21
CA ASP A 237 -15.42 2.18 -6.28
C ASP A 237 -16.13 1.46 -5.11
N PRO A 238 -15.41 0.71 -4.26
CA PRO A 238 -16.02 0.05 -3.10
C PRO A 238 -16.79 1.01 -2.19
N ASP A 239 -16.20 2.17 -1.82
CA ASP A 239 -16.88 3.22 -1.04
C ASP A 239 -18.25 3.59 -1.63
N LYS A 240 -18.31 3.95 -2.92
CA LYS A 240 -19.56 4.37 -3.56
C LYS A 240 -20.60 3.27 -3.56
N ILE A 241 -20.21 2.02 -3.86
CA ILE A 241 -21.15 0.87 -3.80
C ILE A 241 -21.69 0.70 -2.39
N LEU A 242 -20.80 0.69 -1.39
CA LEU A 242 -21.16 0.48 0.01
C LEU A 242 -22.05 1.60 0.57
N ARG A 243 -21.93 2.82 0.04
CA ARG A 243 -22.84 3.94 0.39
C ARG A 243 -24.18 3.88 -0.32
N THR A 244 -24.21 3.50 -1.59
CA THR A 244 -25.45 3.60 -2.38
C THR A 244 -26.28 2.32 -2.38
N ASP A 245 -25.64 1.16 -2.33
CA ASP A 245 -26.25 -0.16 -2.49
C ASP A 245 -25.38 -1.24 -1.78
N PRO A 246 -25.33 -1.24 -0.44
CA PRO A 246 -24.51 -2.18 0.33
C PRO A 246 -24.94 -3.64 0.11
N ASP A 247 -26.23 -3.87 -0.17
CA ASP A 247 -26.77 -5.19 -0.45
C ASP A 247 -26.18 -5.80 -1.72
N ARG A 248 -25.62 -4.99 -2.63
CA ARG A 248 -24.92 -5.43 -3.86
C ARG A 248 -23.51 -5.95 -3.61
N TRP A 249 -22.90 -5.62 -2.47
CA TRP A 249 -21.52 -5.98 -2.18
C TRP A 249 -21.30 -7.51 -2.12
N PRO A 250 -22.12 -8.30 -1.40
CA PRO A 250 -21.97 -9.75 -1.36
C PRO A 250 -22.06 -10.43 -2.73
N GLN A 251 -22.96 -9.99 -3.61
CA GLN A 251 -23.10 -10.58 -4.96
C GLN A 251 -21.87 -10.28 -5.82
N LEU A 252 -21.23 -9.12 -5.63
CA LEU A 252 -19.96 -8.82 -6.30
C LEU A 252 -18.83 -9.73 -5.79
N LEU A 253 -18.79 -10.02 -4.48
CA LEU A 253 -17.83 -10.97 -3.92
C LEU A 253 -18.08 -12.40 -4.40
N GLU A 254 -19.33 -12.83 -4.48
CA GLU A 254 -19.71 -14.15 -5.02
C GLU A 254 -19.37 -14.30 -6.51
N GLN A 255 -19.45 -13.20 -7.27
CA GLN A 255 -19.08 -13.15 -8.68
C GLN A 255 -17.59 -12.89 -8.92
N SER A 256 -16.78 -12.82 -7.84
CA SER A 256 -15.34 -12.64 -7.96
C SER A 256 -14.74 -13.78 -8.79
N GLN A 257 -13.75 -13.44 -9.61
CA GLN A 257 -13.13 -14.39 -10.52
C GLN A 257 -11.82 -14.91 -9.94
N PRO A 258 -11.52 -16.21 -10.07
CA PRO A 258 -10.17 -16.70 -9.82
C PRO A 258 -9.16 -15.88 -10.61
N VAL A 259 -8.07 -15.49 -9.97
CA VAL A 259 -7.15 -14.51 -10.52
C VAL A 259 -6.53 -14.96 -11.85
N VAL A 260 -6.34 -16.27 -12.04
CA VAL A 260 -5.82 -16.84 -13.29
C VAL A 260 -6.79 -16.58 -14.44
N SER A 261 -8.09 -16.83 -14.25
CA SER A 261 -9.13 -16.54 -15.25
C SER A 261 -9.23 -15.04 -15.53
N TYR A 262 -9.15 -14.21 -14.50
CA TYR A 262 -9.17 -12.76 -14.65
C TYR A 262 -8.00 -12.26 -15.51
N VAL A 263 -6.78 -12.74 -15.23
CA VAL A 263 -5.58 -12.39 -16.01
C VAL A 263 -5.67 -12.89 -17.45
N ILE A 264 -6.17 -14.10 -17.70
CA ILE A 264 -6.41 -14.60 -19.06
C ILE A 264 -7.36 -13.64 -19.80
N GLY A 265 -8.46 -13.24 -19.18
CA GLY A 265 -9.44 -12.33 -19.76
C GLY A 265 -8.85 -10.97 -20.13
N ILE A 266 -8.03 -10.39 -19.26
CA ILE A 266 -7.39 -9.10 -19.53
C ILE A 266 -6.26 -9.22 -20.56
N ALA A 267 -5.39 -10.22 -20.44
CA ALA A 267 -4.23 -10.37 -21.32
C ALA A 267 -4.62 -10.68 -22.77
N THR A 268 -5.82 -11.23 -22.98
CA THR A 268 -6.37 -11.53 -24.31
C THR A 268 -7.32 -10.44 -24.83
N ARG A 269 -7.67 -9.45 -24.01
CA ARG A 269 -8.58 -8.36 -24.40
C ARG A 269 -7.93 -7.48 -25.46
N GLY A 270 -8.55 -7.38 -26.63
CA GLY A 270 -8.04 -6.59 -27.75
C GLY A 270 -6.79 -7.18 -28.42
N LEU A 271 -6.44 -8.43 -28.10
CA LEU A 271 -5.33 -9.13 -28.73
C LEU A 271 -5.65 -9.45 -30.19
N ASP A 272 -4.72 -9.15 -31.10
CA ASP A 272 -4.78 -9.66 -32.46
C ASP A 272 -4.49 -11.18 -32.45
N LEU A 273 -5.52 -11.97 -32.75
CA LEU A 273 -5.45 -13.42 -32.79
C LEU A 273 -4.85 -13.98 -34.08
N ASP A 274 -4.43 -13.13 -35.02
CA ASP A 274 -3.68 -13.55 -36.20
C ASP A 274 -2.16 -13.29 -36.04
N ASP A 275 -1.76 -12.49 -35.05
CA ASP A 275 -0.35 -12.29 -34.70
C ASP A 275 0.19 -13.41 -33.77
N ALA A 276 1.00 -14.29 -34.35
CA ALA A 276 1.67 -15.36 -33.62
C ALA A 276 2.61 -14.85 -32.50
N LYS A 277 3.25 -13.69 -32.66
CA LYS A 277 4.13 -13.10 -31.62
C LYS A 277 3.29 -12.61 -30.45
N ALA A 278 2.17 -11.96 -30.72
CA ALA A 278 1.26 -11.48 -29.69
C ALA A 278 0.71 -12.64 -28.85
N LYS A 279 0.28 -13.75 -29.48
CA LYS A 279 -0.12 -14.98 -28.77
C LYS A 279 0.98 -15.55 -27.89
N SER A 280 2.20 -15.64 -28.44
CA SER A 280 3.36 -16.16 -27.72
C SER A 280 3.69 -15.31 -26.49
N ALA A 281 3.64 -13.99 -26.62
CA ALA A 281 3.87 -13.06 -25.51
C ALA A 281 2.84 -13.25 -24.38
N VAL A 282 1.55 -13.36 -24.71
CA VAL A 282 0.50 -13.63 -23.72
C VAL A 282 0.69 -14.99 -23.05
N ALA A 283 1.01 -16.03 -23.82
CA ALA A 283 1.28 -17.35 -23.25
C ALA A 283 2.45 -17.32 -22.25
N GLN A 284 3.56 -16.68 -22.60
CA GLN A 284 4.72 -16.54 -21.71
C GLN A 284 4.40 -15.74 -20.44
N GLN A 285 3.50 -14.78 -20.52
CA GLN A 285 3.05 -13.99 -19.37
C GLN A 285 2.14 -14.77 -18.42
N VAL A 286 1.21 -15.58 -18.95
CA VAL A 286 0.14 -16.21 -18.15
C VAL A 286 0.51 -17.61 -17.65
N LEU A 287 1.25 -18.39 -18.43
CA LEU A 287 1.64 -19.76 -18.06
C LEU A 287 2.36 -19.89 -16.71
N PRO A 288 3.23 -18.94 -16.28
CA PRO A 288 3.79 -18.98 -14.93
C PRO A 288 2.72 -19.00 -13.82
N LEU A 289 1.60 -18.28 -13.99
CA LEU A 289 0.49 -18.29 -13.03
C LEU A 289 -0.24 -19.63 -13.02
N ILE A 290 -0.49 -20.19 -14.21
CA ILE A 290 -1.14 -21.50 -14.35
C ILE A 290 -0.28 -22.59 -13.71
N ASN A 291 1.03 -22.55 -13.89
CA ASN A 291 1.94 -23.55 -13.34
C ASN A 291 2.06 -23.53 -11.81
N ASP A 292 1.83 -22.37 -11.19
CA ASP A 292 1.82 -22.22 -9.74
C ASP A 292 0.55 -22.79 -9.06
N VAL A 293 -0.50 -23.09 -9.84
CA VAL A 293 -1.71 -23.77 -9.36
C VAL A 293 -1.38 -25.20 -8.93
N GLY A 294 -1.59 -25.49 -7.66
CA GLY A 294 -1.22 -26.78 -7.06
C GLY A 294 -2.07 -27.94 -7.55
N ASP A 295 -3.39 -27.74 -7.70
CA ASP A 295 -4.30 -28.77 -8.14
C ASP A 295 -4.12 -29.08 -9.64
N PRO A 296 -3.82 -30.34 -10.03
CA PRO A 296 -3.61 -30.69 -11.43
C PRO A 296 -4.83 -30.49 -12.33
N VAL A 297 -6.04 -30.67 -11.81
CA VAL A 297 -7.29 -30.54 -12.57
C VAL A 297 -7.59 -29.07 -12.83
N GLU A 298 -7.47 -28.23 -11.79
CA GLU A 298 -7.63 -26.79 -11.89
C GLU A 298 -6.58 -26.17 -12.83
N ARG A 299 -5.33 -26.61 -12.72
CA ARG A 299 -4.25 -26.19 -13.62
C ARG A 299 -4.55 -26.53 -15.08
N GLU A 300 -5.04 -27.74 -15.34
CA GLU A 300 -5.42 -28.16 -16.69
C GLU A 300 -6.62 -27.35 -17.21
N HIS A 301 -7.61 -27.08 -16.36
CA HIS A 301 -8.74 -26.22 -16.68
C HIS A 301 -8.28 -24.83 -17.17
N TYR A 302 -7.38 -24.16 -16.44
CA TYR A 302 -6.88 -22.85 -16.86
C TYR A 302 -6.01 -22.92 -18.12
N ARG A 303 -5.26 -24.00 -18.31
CA ARG A 303 -4.50 -24.21 -19.56
C ARG A 303 -5.42 -24.33 -20.77
N GLN A 304 -6.52 -25.07 -20.63
CA GLN A 304 -7.55 -25.17 -21.67
C GLN A 304 -8.25 -23.83 -21.90
N GLN A 305 -8.52 -23.07 -20.84
CA GLN A 305 -9.09 -21.72 -20.94
C GLN A 305 -8.16 -20.80 -21.76
N LEU A 306 -6.86 -20.78 -21.45
CA LEU A 306 -5.86 -20.00 -22.20
C LEU A 306 -5.74 -20.45 -23.66
N ALA A 307 -5.72 -21.77 -23.92
CA ALA A 307 -5.63 -22.32 -25.27
C ALA A 307 -6.81 -21.87 -26.16
N ARG A 308 -8.03 -21.92 -25.61
CA ARG A 308 -9.25 -21.43 -26.28
C ARG A 308 -9.17 -19.94 -26.56
N ALA A 309 -8.74 -19.15 -25.58
CA ALA A 309 -8.63 -17.71 -25.73
C ALA A 309 -7.59 -17.29 -26.80
N LEU A 310 -6.50 -18.04 -26.94
CA LEU A 310 -5.46 -17.82 -27.95
C LEU A 310 -5.74 -18.49 -29.30
N ARG A 311 -6.80 -19.29 -29.43
CA ARG A 311 -7.08 -20.14 -30.60
C ARG A 311 -5.88 -20.99 -30.99
N THR A 312 -5.31 -21.70 -30.03
CA THR A 312 -4.17 -22.61 -30.22
C THR A 312 -4.44 -23.97 -29.61
N ASP A 313 -3.69 -24.98 -30.01
CA ASP A 313 -3.75 -26.31 -29.39
C ASP A 313 -3.14 -26.27 -27.99
N GLU A 314 -3.80 -26.91 -27.04
CA GLU A 314 -3.37 -26.93 -25.64
C GLU A 314 -2.00 -27.61 -25.46
N ARG A 315 -1.69 -28.61 -26.30
CA ARG A 315 -0.38 -29.29 -26.28
C ARG A 315 0.74 -28.34 -26.65
N THR A 316 0.48 -27.34 -27.51
CA THR A 316 1.46 -26.30 -27.85
C THR A 316 1.84 -25.48 -26.62
N LEU A 317 0.89 -25.19 -25.72
CA LEU A 317 1.17 -24.44 -24.50
C LEU A 317 2.08 -25.21 -23.53
N ARG A 318 2.05 -26.55 -23.57
CA ARG A 318 2.95 -27.41 -22.77
C ARG A 318 4.40 -27.37 -23.24
N LEU A 319 4.63 -26.99 -24.50
CA LEU A 319 5.95 -26.90 -25.11
C LEU A 319 6.62 -25.53 -24.92
N VAL A 320 5.86 -24.53 -24.45
CA VAL A 320 6.40 -23.18 -24.20
C VAL A 320 7.42 -23.26 -23.07
N LYS A 321 8.69 -22.98 -23.41
CA LYS A 321 9.76 -22.87 -22.42
C LYS A 321 9.61 -21.54 -21.70
N LEU A 322 9.24 -21.61 -20.42
CA LEU A 322 9.28 -20.44 -19.55
C LEU A 322 10.72 -20.14 -19.13
N PRO A 323 11.09 -18.87 -18.95
CA PRO A 323 12.30 -18.52 -18.23
C PRO A 323 12.25 -19.23 -16.87
N THR A 324 13.20 -20.11 -16.59
CA THR A 324 13.35 -20.65 -15.24
C THR A 324 13.76 -19.52 -14.32
N ASP A 325 13.03 -19.31 -13.22
CA ASP A 325 13.52 -18.50 -12.11
C ASP A 325 14.79 -19.16 -11.58
N SER A 326 15.96 -18.75 -12.11
CA SER A 326 17.22 -19.07 -11.46
C SER A 326 17.13 -18.54 -10.03
N PRO A 327 17.53 -19.32 -9.00
CA PRO A 327 17.56 -18.81 -7.64
C PRO A 327 18.42 -17.55 -7.65
N ARG A 328 17.78 -16.39 -7.43
CA ARG A 328 18.47 -15.11 -7.35
C ARG A 328 19.46 -15.26 -6.22
N GLN A 329 20.75 -15.32 -6.55
CA GLN A 329 21.81 -14.95 -5.60
C GLN A 329 21.33 -13.66 -4.94
N SER A 330 21.32 -13.63 -3.61
CA SER A 330 20.84 -12.53 -2.79
C SER A 330 21.52 -11.22 -3.18
N SER A 331 21.01 -10.53 -4.20
CA SER A 331 21.33 -9.15 -4.47
C SER A 331 20.58 -8.34 -3.41
N LYS A 332 21.31 -7.47 -2.72
CA LYS A 332 20.73 -6.51 -1.78
C LYS A 332 19.51 -5.86 -2.43
N PRO A 333 18.41 -5.65 -1.69
CA PRO A 333 17.23 -4.99 -2.24
C PRO A 333 17.65 -3.66 -2.88
N PRO A 334 17.10 -3.30 -4.04
CA PRO A 334 17.35 -2.00 -4.62
C PRO A 334 17.00 -0.93 -3.59
N PRO A 335 17.76 0.19 -3.53
CA PRO A 335 17.41 1.29 -2.65
C PRO A 335 15.96 1.71 -2.93
N PRO A 336 15.22 2.14 -1.89
CA PRO A 336 13.87 2.63 -2.08
C PRO A 336 13.86 3.71 -3.18
N PRO A 337 12.76 3.83 -3.96
CA PRO A 337 12.62 4.93 -4.89
C PRO A 337 12.89 6.25 -4.14
N PRO A 338 13.54 7.24 -4.79
CA PRO A 338 13.73 8.54 -4.17
C PRO A 338 12.36 9.04 -3.68
N PRO A 339 12.29 9.72 -2.51
CA PRO A 339 11.05 10.34 -2.08
C PRO A 339 10.51 11.19 -3.23
N GLU A 340 9.23 11.01 -3.55
CA GLU A 340 8.53 11.91 -4.46
C GLU A 340 8.77 13.33 -3.94
N ASP A 341 9.35 14.19 -4.79
CA ASP A 341 9.64 15.57 -4.42
C ASP A 341 8.36 16.21 -3.87
N ASP A 342 8.41 16.60 -2.60
CA ASP A 342 7.37 17.42 -1.99
C ASP A 342 7.21 18.66 -2.87
N PHE A 343 6.09 18.72 -3.58
CA PHE A 343 5.75 19.84 -4.45
C PHE A 343 5.56 21.09 -3.59
N PHE A 344 6.57 21.95 -3.54
CA PHE A 344 6.49 23.27 -2.92
C PHE A 344 5.71 24.21 -3.85
N PRO A 345 4.60 24.83 -3.42
CA PRO A 345 4.04 25.94 -4.18
C PRO A 345 4.92 27.17 -3.94
N GLU A 346 5.63 27.62 -4.99
CA GLU A 346 6.29 28.93 -4.98
C GLU A 346 5.22 30.04 -4.92
N GLY A 347 5.31 30.87 -3.89
CA GLY A 347 4.50 32.08 -3.77
C GLY A 347 4.95 33.17 -4.75
N ASN A 348 3.98 33.78 -5.43
CA ASN A 348 4.14 34.92 -6.32
C ASN A 348 4.99 36.05 -5.72
N GLY A 349 6.07 36.42 -6.42
CA GLY A 349 6.88 37.59 -6.11
C GLY A 349 7.60 38.11 -7.37
N SER A 350 7.11 39.25 -7.86
CA SER A 350 7.56 40.09 -8.98
C SER A 350 9.02 39.96 -9.47
N THR A 351 9.12 39.89 -10.80
CA THR A 351 10.30 40.08 -11.65
C THR A 351 11.18 41.29 -11.30
N GLN A 352 12.49 41.06 -11.14
CA GLN A 352 13.51 42.03 -11.55
C GLN A 352 14.74 41.32 -12.13
N LYS A 353 15.01 41.59 -13.41
CA LYS A 353 16.19 41.15 -14.15
C LYS A 353 17.45 41.79 -13.56
N VAL A 354 18.44 40.99 -13.17
CA VAL A 354 19.83 41.44 -13.06
C VAL A 354 20.77 40.45 -13.75
N LYS A 355 21.70 41.02 -14.51
CA LYS A 355 22.59 40.41 -15.49
C LYS A 355 23.62 39.46 -14.87
N ARG A 356 24.02 38.46 -15.68
CA ARG A 356 25.16 37.55 -15.48
C ARG A 356 26.44 38.27 -15.06
N ALA A 357 27.14 37.68 -14.10
CA ALA A 357 28.58 37.74 -13.98
C ALA A 357 29.09 36.37 -13.48
N ALA A 358 29.94 35.70 -14.26
CA ALA A 358 30.92 34.75 -13.73
C ALA A 358 31.98 35.57 -12.96
N PRO A 359 32.78 35.04 -12.00
CA PRO A 359 33.74 33.97 -12.33
C PRO A 359 34.36 33.16 -11.15
N LEU A 360 35.39 32.37 -11.53
CA LEU A 360 36.59 31.96 -10.79
C LEU A 360 36.55 30.73 -9.85
N LEU A 361 37.17 29.67 -10.38
CA LEU A 361 37.88 28.66 -9.61
C LEU A 361 38.94 29.31 -8.71
N ARG A 362 38.99 28.87 -7.44
CA ARG A 362 40.23 28.84 -6.65
C ARG A 362 40.33 27.55 -5.84
N SER A 363 41.47 26.91 -6.06
CA SER A 363 42.15 25.95 -5.20
C SER A 363 42.37 26.50 -3.80
N ASP A 364 42.24 25.67 -2.76
CA ASP A 364 43.41 25.30 -1.94
C ASP A 364 43.07 24.28 -0.82
N LYS A 365 43.93 23.25 -0.78
CA LYS A 365 44.61 22.64 0.38
C LYS A 365 43.80 22.39 1.67
N ARG A 366 43.55 21.10 1.94
CA ARG A 366 43.38 20.57 3.31
C ARG A 366 44.70 19.95 3.78
N THR A 367 45.28 20.50 4.83
CA THR A 367 46.23 19.82 5.72
C THR A 367 45.51 19.34 6.98
N ALA A 368 45.88 18.16 7.43
CA ALA A 368 45.39 17.47 8.61
C ALA A 368 46.02 17.98 9.92
N SER A 369 45.36 17.72 11.06
CA SER A 369 45.90 17.17 12.32
C SER A 369 45.32 17.81 13.61
N GLY A 370 45.27 17.00 14.68
CA GLY A 370 45.04 17.38 16.09
C GLY A 370 43.58 17.24 16.53
N ARG A 371 43.11 16.13 17.12
CA ARG A 371 43.29 15.71 18.53
C ARG A 371 43.25 16.88 19.52
N ASP A 372 42.20 16.93 20.33
CA ASP A 372 42.38 16.95 21.79
C ASP A 372 41.16 16.37 22.51
N GLN A 373 41.49 15.52 23.49
CA GLN A 373 40.62 14.87 24.44
C GLN A 373 40.36 15.85 25.60
N TYR A 374 39.12 15.88 26.11
CA TYR A 374 38.89 16.16 27.52
C TYR A 374 37.87 15.16 28.07
N VAL A 375 38.38 14.34 28.98
CA VAL A 375 37.66 13.53 29.98
C VAL A 375 37.78 14.29 31.30
N ILE A 376 36.70 14.35 32.08
CA ILE A 376 36.57 14.51 33.56
C ILE A 376 35.09 14.88 33.77
N SER A 377 34.33 14.42 34.77
CA SER A 377 34.23 13.22 35.59
C SER A 377 32.88 13.37 36.32
N CYS A 378 32.30 12.26 36.76
CA CYS A 378 31.08 12.15 37.55
C CYS A 378 30.97 13.11 38.74
N GLN A 379 29.72 13.48 39.07
CA GLN A 379 29.26 13.44 40.45
C GLN A 379 27.76 13.17 40.52
N ASP A 380 27.43 12.29 41.46
CA ASP A 380 26.13 11.75 41.81
C ASP A 380 25.10 12.84 42.18
N HIS A 381 23.82 12.56 41.90
CA HIS A 381 22.78 12.74 42.92
C HIS A 381 21.55 11.89 42.57
N THR A 382 21.42 10.81 43.33
CA THR A 382 20.16 10.15 43.68
C THR A 382 19.21 11.13 44.35
N LEU A 383 17.92 11.10 44.00
CA LEU A 383 16.80 11.31 44.93
C LEU A 383 15.50 10.75 44.33
N GLN A 384 14.80 10.00 45.18
CA GLN A 384 13.60 9.20 44.95
C GLN A 384 12.30 10.01 45.16
N ALA A 385 11.20 9.43 44.67
CA ALA A 385 9.78 9.59 45.07
C ALA A 385 9.14 10.97 44.78
N TRP A 386 7.98 11.07 44.13
CA TRP A 386 6.73 10.32 44.27
C TRP A 386 6.02 10.07 42.93
#